data_AF-A0A6I6DU01-F1
#
_entry.id   AF-A0A6I6DU01-F1
#
_cell.length_a   1.000
_cell.length_b   1.000
_cell.length_c   1.000
_cell.angle_alpha   90.00
_cell.angle_beta   90.00
_cell.angle_gamma   90.00
#
_symmetry.space_group_name_H-M   'P 1'
#
loop_
_entity.id
_entity.type
_entity.pdbx_description
1 polymer ?
#
loop_
_entity_poly.entity_id
_entity_poly.type
_entity_poly.pdbx_seq_one_letter_code
_entity_poly.pdbx_strand_id
1 'polypeptide(L)'
;MGMGKLFYGTSEQVVEVDDMLLAHVQKVIITKLRRGESFPLTWKTATGGRETLWVHASLLLRFVLGCDEASERTDAQLLRHLADGANSHHGMDLTDDAVRRLSRPARPVLRAAA
;
A
#
# COMPACT_ATOMS: atom_id res chain seq x y z
N MET A 1 1.59 13.66 -6.79
CA MET A 1 1.10 12.28 -6.65
C MET A 1 -0.39 12.35 -6.51
N GLY A 2 -1.10 11.46 -7.19
CA GLY A 2 -2.55 11.32 -7.07
C GLY A 2 -2.94 10.40 -5.92
N MET A 3 -4.24 10.34 -5.66
CA MET A 3 -4.83 9.40 -4.72
C MET A 3 -5.40 8.22 -5.50
N GLY A 4 -4.95 7.03 -5.14
CA GLY A 4 -5.47 5.76 -5.61
C GLY A 4 -6.57 5.23 -4.68
N LYS A 5 -7.29 4.23 -5.16
CA LYS A 5 -8.43 3.62 -4.48
C LYS A 5 -8.29 2.11 -4.43
N LEU A 6 -8.42 1.55 -3.23
CA LEU A 6 -8.57 0.13 -2.98
C LEU A 6 -10.01 -0.16 -2.59
N PHE A 7 -10.62 -1.10 -3.31
CA PHE A 7 -11.95 -1.64 -3.02
C PHE A 7 -11.80 -3.09 -2.53
N TYR A 8 -12.54 -3.44 -1.49
CA TYR A 8 -12.50 -4.76 -0.89
C TYR A 8 -13.89 -5.34 -0.65
N GLY A 9 -14.12 -6.55 -1.15
CA GLY A 9 -15.41 -7.22 -1.10
C GLY A 9 -16.47 -6.47 -1.91
N THR A 10 -17.71 -6.49 -1.41
CA THR A 10 -18.86 -5.78 -1.99
C THR A 10 -19.16 -4.47 -1.24
N SER A 11 -18.25 -4.00 -0.40
CA SER A 11 -18.43 -2.78 0.37
C SER A 11 -18.40 -1.56 -0.56
N GLU A 12 -19.26 -0.58 -0.29
CA GLU A 12 -19.18 0.76 -0.91
C GLU A 12 -18.01 1.58 -0.35
N GLN A 13 -17.43 1.14 0.77
CA GLN A 13 -16.31 1.80 1.40
C GLN A 13 -15.04 1.69 0.54
N VAL A 14 -14.45 2.84 0.26
CA VAL A 14 -13.20 2.96 -0.48
C VAL A 14 -12.06 3.29 0.45
N VAL A 15 -10.95 2.59 0.29
CA VAL A 15 -9.70 2.92 0.98
C VAL A 15 -8.87 3.81 0.05
N GLU A 16 -8.72 5.07 0.43
CA GLU A 16 -7.89 6.01 -0.31
C GLU A 16 -6.44 5.96 0.16
N VAL A 17 -5.53 5.77 -0.79
CA VAL A 17 -4.10 5.61 -0.54
C VAL A 17 -3.34 6.40 -1.60
N ASP A 18 -2.21 7.02 -1.26
CA ASP A 18 -1.32 7.63 -2.27
C ASP A 18 -1.00 6.61 -3.38
N ASP A 19 -1.06 7.04 -4.66
CA ASP A 19 -0.88 6.14 -5.80
C ASP A 19 0.42 5.33 -5.74
N MET A 20 1.52 5.95 -5.31
CA MET A 20 2.80 5.24 -5.22
C MET A 20 2.76 4.18 -4.14
N LEU A 21 2.23 4.52 -2.97
CA LEU A 21 2.08 3.55 -1.89
C LEU A 21 1.13 2.42 -2.31
N LEU A 22 0.02 2.76 -2.98
CA LEU A 22 -0.97 1.79 -3.43
C LEU A 22 -0.37 0.79 -4.44
N ALA A 23 0.50 1.23 -5.34
CA ALA A 23 1.19 0.33 -6.27
C ALA A 23 2.06 -0.71 -5.55
N HIS A 24 2.71 -0.34 -4.44
CA HIS A 24 3.50 -1.27 -3.63
C HIS A 24 2.61 -2.21 -2.81
N VAL A 25 1.56 -1.66 -2.22
CA VAL A 25 0.52 -2.43 -1.51
C VAL A 25 -0.08 -3.48 -2.45
N GLN A 26 -0.46 -3.11 -3.66
CA GLN A 26 -0.99 -4.02 -4.69
C GLN A 26 -0.02 -5.18 -4.97
N LYS A 27 1.27 -4.89 -5.17
CA LYS A 27 2.30 -5.92 -5.44
C LYS A 27 2.40 -6.93 -4.28
N VAL A 28 2.40 -6.46 -3.04
CA VAL A 28 2.46 -7.34 -1.86
C VAL A 28 1.16 -8.12 -1.69
N ILE A 29 -0.01 -7.48 -1.81
CA ILE A 29 -1.32 -8.15 -1.71
C ILE A 29 -1.41 -9.28 -2.75
N ILE A 30 -1.11 -9.00 -4.03
CA ILE A 30 -1.16 -10.02 -5.09
C ILE A 30 -0.22 -11.19 -4.78
N THR A 31 1.01 -10.90 -4.33
CA THR A 31 2.00 -11.93 -4.00
C THR A 31 1.50 -12.84 -2.88
N LYS A 32 0.96 -12.25 -1.81
CA LYS A 32 0.39 -12.96 -0.65
C LYS A 32 -0.79 -13.84 -1.05
N LEU A 33 -1.76 -13.29 -1.77
CA LEU A 33 -2.95 -14.02 -2.15
C LEU A 33 -2.70 -15.15 -3.15
N ARG A 34 -1.70 -15.01 -4.04
CA ARG A 34 -1.24 -16.12 -4.89
C ARG A 34 -0.67 -17.30 -4.10
N ARG A 35 -0.23 -17.08 -2.86
CA ARG A 35 0.25 -18.11 -1.93
C ARG A 35 -0.85 -18.60 -0.97
N GLY A 36 -2.07 -18.10 -1.09
CA GLY A 36 -3.15 -18.39 -0.13
C GLY A 36 -2.93 -17.74 1.24
N GLU A 37 -2.01 -16.78 1.36
CA GLU A 37 -1.70 -16.12 2.62
C GLU A 37 -2.66 -14.95 2.85
N SER A 38 -3.46 -15.04 3.90
CA SER A 38 -4.34 -13.97 4.35
C SER A 38 -3.71 -13.18 5.49
N PHE A 39 -3.99 -11.89 5.56
CA PHE A 39 -3.31 -10.99 6.50
C PHE A 39 -4.15 -9.74 6.81
N PRO A 40 -3.90 -9.06 7.94
CA PRO A 40 -4.51 -7.78 8.25
C PRO A 40 -3.86 -6.64 7.43
N LEU A 41 -4.67 -5.72 6.93
CA LEU A 41 -4.25 -4.45 6.34
C LEU A 41 -4.86 -3.30 7.15
N THR A 42 -4.03 -2.45 7.74
CA THR A 42 -4.45 -1.34 8.61
C THR A 42 -4.12 0.00 8.00
N TRP A 43 -5.03 0.98 8.08
CA TRP A 43 -4.79 2.36 7.68
C TRP A 43 -5.51 3.34 8.62
N LYS A 44 -5.21 4.64 8.46
CA LYS A 44 -5.86 5.71 9.21
C LYS A 44 -7.08 6.23 8.45
N THR A 45 -8.22 6.34 9.11
CA THR A 45 -9.44 6.87 8.50
C THR A 45 -9.43 8.41 8.49
N ALA A 46 -10.23 8.99 7.58
CA ALA A 46 -10.42 10.46 7.53
C ALA A 46 -11.01 11.03 8.84
N THR A 47 -11.75 10.22 9.60
CA THR A 47 -12.34 10.58 10.89
C THR A 47 -11.36 10.49 12.07
N GLY A 48 -10.09 10.15 11.81
CA GLY A 48 -9.03 10.12 12.83
C GLY A 48 -8.83 8.77 13.52
N GLY A 49 -9.65 7.76 13.19
CA GLY A 49 -9.52 6.39 13.69
C GLY A 49 -8.56 5.53 12.86
N ARG A 50 -8.51 4.24 13.19
CA ARG A 50 -7.80 3.22 12.41
C ARG A 50 -8.78 2.12 12.04
N GLU A 51 -8.72 1.67 10.80
CA GLU A 51 -9.49 0.53 10.31
C GLU A 51 -8.52 -0.56 9.86
N THR A 52 -8.95 -1.80 10.04
CA THR A 52 -8.20 -2.99 9.65
C THR A 52 -9.08 -3.90 8.81
N LEU A 53 -8.66 -4.22 7.59
CA LEU A 53 -9.27 -5.25 6.76
C LEU A 53 -8.55 -6.57 6.93
N TRP A 54 -9.33 -7.64 7.04
CA TRP A 54 -8.80 -8.98 6.80
C TRP A 54 -8.76 -9.22 5.30
N VAL A 55 -7.58 -9.33 4.69
CA VAL A 55 -7.40 -9.53 3.25
C VAL A 55 -7.32 -11.03 2.94
N HIS A 56 -8.22 -11.53 2.10
CA HIS A 56 -8.35 -12.95 1.75
C HIS A 56 -8.69 -13.13 0.26
N ALA A 57 -8.22 -14.22 -0.36
CA ALA A 57 -8.33 -14.46 -1.81
C ALA A 57 -9.77 -14.73 -2.31
N SER A 58 -10.68 -15.12 -1.42
CA SER A 58 -12.09 -15.36 -1.74
C SER A 58 -12.93 -14.08 -1.88
N LEU A 59 -12.36 -12.91 -1.63
CA LEU A 59 -13.06 -11.63 -1.72
C LEU A 59 -12.55 -10.83 -2.93
N LEU A 60 -13.46 -10.08 -3.55
CA LEU A 60 -13.13 -9.23 -4.67
C LEU A 60 -12.19 -8.11 -4.23
N LEU A 61 -11.16 -7.87 -5.04
CA LEU A 61 -10.18 -6.81 -4.85
C LEU A 61 -10.06 -6.01 -6.14
N ARG A 62 -10.15 -4.69 -6.02
CA ARG A 62 -9.91 -3.80 -7.14
C ARG A 62 -9.01 -2.66 -6.72
N PHE A 63 -7.97 -2.45 -7.51
CA PHE A 63 -7.03 -1.34 -7.38
C PHE A 63 -7.31 -0.37 -8.51
N VAL A 64 -7.43 0.92 -8.18
CA VAL A 64 -7.51 2.01 -9.15
C VAL A 64 -6.38 2.96 -8.83
N LEU A 65 -5.41 3.05 -9.73
CA LEU A 65 -4.30 4.00 -9.66
C LEU A 65 -4.65 5.19 -10.55
N GLY A 66 -4.45 6.41 -10.03
CA GLY A 66 -4.70 7.65 -10.77
C GLY A 66 -3.58 8.04 -11.73
N CYS A 67 -2.42 7.37 -11.65
CA CYS A 67 -1.24 7.62 -12.47
C CYS A 67 -0.54 6.31 -12.85
N ASP A 68 -0.33 6.07 -14.14
CA ASP A 68 0.33 4.86 -14.65
C ASP A 68 1.79 4.75 -14.18
N GLU A 69 2.51 5.88 -14.08
CA GLU A 69 3.91 5.91 -13.63
C GLU A 69 4.10 5.32 -12.21
N ALA A 70 3.06 5.39 -11.37
CA ALA A 70 3.11 4.82 -10.03
C ALA A 70 3.19 3.29 -10.05
N SER A 71 2.59 2.65 -11.06
CA SER A 71 2.66 1.19 -11.26
C SER A 71 4.08 0.72 -11.59
N GLU A 72 4.79 1.49 -12.43
CA GLU A 72 6.11 1.18 -12.93
C GLU A 72 7.20 1.40 -11.87
N ARG A 73 7.07 2.46 -11.07
CA ARG A 73 8.04 2.74 -10.01
C ARG A 73 7.95 1.70 -8.90
N THR A 74 9.11 1.19 -8.54
CA THR A 74 9.26 0.15 -7.50
C THR A 74 10.42 0.49 -6.60
N ASP A 75 10.15 0.61 -5.31
CA ASP A 75 11.11 0.76 -4.23
C ASP A 75 11.21 -0.58 -3.47
N ALA A 76 12.39 -1.18 -3.53
CA ALA A 76 12.65 -2.49 -2.92
C ALA A 76 12.58 -2.44 -1.38
N GLN A 77 12.95 -1.32 -0.76
CA GLN A 77 12.94 -1.17 0.69
C GLN A 77 11.49 -1.07 1.18
N LEU A 78 10.65 -0.29 0.49
CA LEU A 78 9.23 -0.21 0.81
C LEU A 78 8.53 -1.55 0.61
N LEU A 79 8.76 -2.22 -0.53
CA LEU A 79 8.19 -3.55 -0.78
C LEU A 79 8.54 -4.55 0.32
N ARG A 80 9.83 -4.59 0.71
CA ARG A 80 10.29 -5.49 1.76
C ARG A 80 9.62 -5.18 3.09
N HIS A 81 9.58 -3.91 3.49
CA HIS A 81 8.95 -3.50 4.74
C HIS A 81 7.46 -3.85 4.79
N LEU A 82 6.71 -3.61 3.70
CA LEU A 82 5.29 -3.98 3.61
C LEU A 82 5.09 -5.51 3.65
N ALA A 83 5.94 -6.28 2.97
CA ALA A 83 5.89 -7.74 2.97
C ALA A 83 6.20 -8.32 4.35
N ASP A 84 7.21 -7.80 5.03
CA ASP A 84 7.59 -8.21 6.39
C ASP A 84 6.45 -7.92 7.38
N GLY A 85 5.83 -6.73 7.31
CA GLY A 85 4.65 -6.40 8.09
C GLY A 85 3.50 -7.39 7.85
N ALA A 86 3.18 -7.66 6.58
CA ALA A 86 2.14 -8.62 6.19
C ALA A 86 2.43 -10.08 6.59
N ASN A 87 3.67 -10.43 6.89
CA ASN A 87 4.08 -11.73 7.45
C ASN A 87 3.98 -11.80 8.98
N SER A 88 3.77 -10.65 9.64
CA SER A 88 3.72 -10.54 11.10
C SER A 88 2.29 -10.57 11.65
N HIS A 89 2.16 -10.75 12.96
CA HIS A 89 0.86 -10.69 13.64
C HIS A 89 0.19 -9.31 13.58
N HIS A 90 0.96 -8.22 13.36
CA HIS A 90 0.41 -6.87 13.23
C HIS A 90 -0.12 -6.56 11.82
N GLY A 91 0.25 -7.38 10.82
CA GLY A 91 -0.15 -7.20 9.43
C GLY A 91 0.53 -6.02 8.74
N MET A 92 0.02 -5.68 7.54
CA MET A 92 0.47 -4.53 6.77
C MET A 92 -0.11 -3.25 7.36
N ASP A 93 0.69 -2.47 8.07
CA ASP A 93 0.24 -1.22 8.70
C ASP A 93 0.70 0.00 7.90
N LEU A 94 -0.23 0.63 7.19
CA LEU A 94 0.04 1.83 6.40
C LEU A 94 0.20 3.09 7.25
N THR A 95 -0.04 3.01 8.56
CA THR A 95 0.16 4.14 9.48
C THR A 95 1.56 4.18 10.07
N ASP A 96 2.39 3.16 9.82
CA ASP A 96 3.78 3.12 10.29
C ASP A 96 4.59 4.31 9.71
N ASP A 97 5.33 4.99 10.58
CA ASP A 97 6.23 6.09 10.20
C ASP A 97 7.28 5.67 9.17
N ALA A 98 7.72 4.41 9.18
CA ALA A 98 8.60 3.86 8.16
C ALA A 98 7.91 3.84 6.78
N VAL A 99 6.66 3.38 6.69
CA VAL A 99 5.87 3.42 5.45
C VAL A 99 5.75 4.86 4.94
N ARG A 100 5.44 5.83 5.81
CA ARG A 100 5.35 7.25 5.42
C ARG A 100 6.68 7.80 4.90
N ARG A 101 7.81 7.40 5.48
CA ARG A 101 9.15 7.84 5.06
C ARG A 101 9.56 7.25 3.72
N LEU A 102 9.31 5.96 3.52
CA LEU A 102 9.72 5.21 2.34
C LEU A 102 8.83 5.47 1.12
N SER A 103 7.55 5.80 1.33
CA SER A 103 6.63 6.17 0.24
C SER A 103 6.85 7.58 -0.31
N ARG A 104 7.62 8.43 0.40
CA ARG A 104 7.87 9.80 -0.04
C ARG A 104 8.82 9.79 -1.26
N PRO A 105 8.50 10.52 -2.34
CA PRO A 105 9.39 10.58 -3.49
C PRO A 105 10.77 11.09 -3.07
N ALA A 106 11.82 10.42 -3.54
CA ALA A 106 13.18 10.92 -3.40
C ALA A 106 13.25 12.34 -3.98
N ARG A 107 13.58 13.31 -3.12
CA ARG A 107 13.79 14.68 -3.57
C ARG A 107 14.96 14.65 -4.55
N PRO A 108 14.86 15.25 -5.75
CA PRO A 108 15.98 15.28 -6.67
C PRO A 108 17.15 15.96 -5.96
N VAL A 109 18.23 15.20 -5.75
CA VAL A 109 19.49 15.77 -5.28
C VAL A 109 20.05 16.53 -6.48
N LEU A 110 19.75 17.82 -6.56
CA LEU A 110 20.47 18.74 -7.45
C LEU A 110 21.94 18.75 -6.99
N ARG A 111 22.77 17.93 -7.62
CA ARG A 111 24.22 18.09 -7.50
C ARG A 111 24.60 19.31 -8.33
N ALA A 112 25.06 20.37 -7.65
CA ALA A 112 25.74 21.46 -8.32
C ALA A 112 26.99 20.89 -9.01
N ALA A 113 27.08 21.06 -10.33
CA ALA A 113 28.32 20.86 -11.04
C ALA A 113 29.29 21.95 -10.60
N ALA A 114 30.49 21.55 -10.16
CA ALA A 114 31.60 22.44 -9.88
C ALA A 114 32.26 22.91 -11.18
#